data_AF-A0A8T4D2Q3-F1
#
_entry.id   AF-A0A8T4D2Q3-F1
#
_cell.length_a   1.000
_cell.length_b   1.000
_cell.length_c   1.000
_cell.angle_alpha   90.00
_cell.angle_beta   90.00
_cell.angle_gamma   90.00
#
_symmetry.space_group_name_H-M   'P 1'
#
loop_
_entity.id
_entity.type
_entity.pdbx_description
1 polymer ?
#
loop_
_entity_poly.entity_id
_entity_poly.type
_entity_poly.pdbx_seq_one_letter_code
_entity_poly.pdbx_strand_id
1 'polypeptide(L)' 'MGSVEKEKRFCGNCSSHNPYEYPARIFCSKRYAQNKEPIVDTLWCCGDWSPVNQDCHCVRDALKKKSGA' A
#
# COMPACT_ATOMS: atom_id res chain seq x y z
N MET A 1 22.73 -17.14 5.65
CA MET A 1 21.51 -17.44 6.44
C MET A 1 20.89 -16.10 6.83
N GLY A 2 19.64 -15.75 6.56
CA GLY A 2 18.55 -16.45 5.92
C GLY A 2 17.80 -15.51 4.97
N SER A 3 17.07 -16.09 4.04
CA SER A 3 16.21 -15.41 3.08
C SER A 3 15.24 -14.49 3.82
N VAL A 4 15.44 -13.18 3.72
CA VAL A 4 14.46 -12.19 4.18
C VAL A 4 13.20 -12.46 3.38
N GLU A 5 12.20 -13.00 4.05
CA GLU A 5 10.85 -13.18 3.53
C GLU A 5 10.50 -11.87 2.81
N LYS A 6 10.28 -11.93 1.49
CA LYS A 6 9.94 -10.75 0.70
C LYS A 6 8.56 -10.29 1.17
N GLU A 7 8.50 -9.53 2.25
CA GLU A 7 7.32 -8.80 2.63
C GLU A 7 6.87 -8.05 1.39
N LYS A 8 5.70 -8.45 0.87
CA LYS A 8 5.21 -7.91 -0.40
C LYS A 8 5.03 -6.42 -0.18
N ARG A 9 5.83 -5.63 -0.91
CA ARG A 9 5.77 -4.17 -0.86
C ARG A 9 4.50 -3.73 -1.55
N PHE A 10 3.65 -3.04 -0.82
CA PHE A 10 2.39 -2.53 -1.30
C PHE A 10 2.23 -1.07 -0.88
N CYS A 11 1.56 -0.27 -1.69
CA CYS A 11 1.19 1.09 -1.33
C CYS A 11 0.32 1.08 -0.08
N GLY A 12 -0.48 0.03 0.15
CA GLY A 12 -1.20 -0.18 1.40
C GLY A 12 -0.35 -0.46 2.64
N ASN A 13 0.95 -0.75 2.53
CA ASN A 13 1.89 -0.84 3.66
C ASN A 13 3.06 0.16 3.54
N CYS A 14 2.82 1.27 2.84
CA CYS A 14 3.81 2.33 2.65
C CYS A 14 3.66 3.43 3.73
N SER A 15 4.74 4.04 4.22
CA SER A 15 4.63 5.16 5.18
C SER A 15 3.84 6.36 4.67
N SER A 16 3.73 6.51 3.34
CA SER A 16 3.03 7.62 2.68
C SER A 16 1.57 7.30 2.31
N HIS A 17 1.02 6.19 2.81
CA HIS A 17 -0.34 5.75 2.49
C HIS A 17 -1.38 6.36 3.43
N ASN A 18 -2.50 6.80 2.86
CA ASN A 18 -3.68 7.22 3.58
C ASN A 18 -4.90 6.47 3.03
N PRO A 19 -5.91 6.16 3.84
CA PRO A 19 -7.14 5.54 3.33
C PRO A 19 -7.87 6.50 2.37
N TYR A 20 -8.35 5.96 1.24
CA TYR A 20 -9.19 6.69 0.29
C TYR A 20 -10.53 5.96 0.08
N GLU A 21 -10.50 4.76 -0.53
CA GLU A 21 -11.65 3.86 -0.65
C GLU A 21 -11.30 2.52 -0.02
N TYR A 22 -11.39 2.44 1.32
CA TYR A 22 -10.97 1.26 2.07
C TYR A 22 -11.78 0.00 1.68
N PRO A 23 -11.16 -1.17 1.49
CA PRO A 23 -9.72 -1.44 1.44
C PRO A 23 -9.14 -1.44 0.02
N ALA A 24 -9.88 -1.00 -1.00
CA ALA A 24 -9.49 -1.13 -2.41
C ALA A 24 -8.45 -0.11 -2.87
N ARG A 25 -8.59 1.17 -2.49
CA ARG A 25 -7.71 2.26 -2.92
C ARG A 25 -7.18 3.08 -1.75
N ILE A 26 -5.96 3.56 -1.91
CA ILE A 26 -5.29 4.46 -0.98
C ILE A 26 -4.92 5.77 -1.67
N PHE A 27 -4.78 6.81 -0.87
CA PHE A 27 -4.20 8.08 -1.26
C PHE A 27 -2.71 8.11 -0.90
N CYS A 28 -1.85 8.26 -1.89
CA CYS A 28 -0.40 8.37 -1.75
C CYS A 28 0.02 9.83 -1.69
N SER A 29 0.36 10.31 -0.48
CA SER A 29 0.80 11.70 -0.26
C SER A 29 2.08 12.04 -1.02
N LYS A 30 2.97 11.06 -1.21
CA LYS A 30 4.22 11.24 -1.96
C LYS A 30 3.99 11.46 -3.46
N ARG A 31 3.03 10.75 -4.07
CA ARG A 31 2.64 10.99 -5.47
C ARG A 31 1.94 12.34 -5.63
N TYR A 32 1.10 12.71 -4.66
CA TYR A 32 0.48 14.03 -4.60
C TYR A 32 1.54 15.15 -4.59
N ALA A 33 2.55 15.05 -3.73
CA ALA A 33 3.65 16.01 -3.66
C ALA A 33 4.49 16.09 -4.96
N GLN A 34 4.49 15.03 -5.77
CA GLN A 34 5.17 14.97 -7.06
C GLN A 34 4.27 15.37 -8.25
N ASN A 35 3.06 15.89 -8.01
CA ASN A 35 2.06 16.17 -9.06
C ASN A 35 1.73 14.93 -9.92
N LYS A 36 1.84 13.73 -9.34
CA LYS A 36 1.42 12.47 -9.97
C LYS A 36 0.04 12.07 -9.44
N GLU A 37 -0.66 11.20 -10.16
CA GLU A 37 -1.96 10.67 -9.74
C GLU A 37 -1.86 10.00 -8.36
N PRO A 38 -2.45 10.58 -7.29
CA PRO A 38 -2.18 10.14 -5.92
C PRO A 38 -3.05 8.97 -5.47
N ILE A 39 -4.18 8.73 -6.16
CA ILE A 39 -5.09 7.63 -5.85
C ILE A 39 -4.54 6.38 -6.55
N VAL A 40 -4.22 5.35 -5.77
CA VAL A 40 -3.66 4.10 -6.29
C VAL A 40 -4.28 2.90 -5.58
N ASP A 41 -4.20 1.72 -6.19
CA ASP A 41 -4.66 0.48 -5.57
C ASP A 41 -3.85 0.15 -4.31
N THR A 42 -4.54 -0.36 -3.28
CA THR A 42 -3.91 -0.76 -2.02
C THR A 42 -2.85 -1.85 -2.22
N LEU A 43 -3.06 -2.74 -3.20
CA LEU A 43 -2.15 -3.85 -3.54
C LEU A 43 -1.19 -3.51 -4.69
N TRP A 44 -1.13 -2.26 -5.13
CA TRP A 44 -0.11 -1.80 -6.08
C TRP A 44 1.16 -1.36 -5.32
N CYS A 45 2.28 -1.12 -6.01
CA CYS A 45 3.49 -0.58 -5.38
C CYS A 45 4.18 0.42 -6.32
N CYS A 46 4.51 1.60 -5.81
CA CYS A 46 5.35 2.56 -6.53
C CYS A 46 6.84 2.33 -6.25
N GLY A 47 7.72 2.86 -7.12
CA GLY A 47 9.18 2.84 -6.90
C GLY A 47 9.64 3.71 -5.71
N ASP A 48 8.78 4.60 -5.26
CA ASP A 48 8.98 5.51 -4.13
C ASP A 48 8.56 4.93 -2.77
N TRP A 49 8.25 3.63 -2.72
CA TRP A 49 7.75 2.95 -1.53
C TRP A 49 8.72 3.07 -0.35
N SER A 50 8.17 3.21 0.85
CA SER A 50 8.95 3.27 2.09
C SER A 50 8.22 2.48 3.17
N PRO A 51 8.94 1.68 3.98
CA PRO A 51 8.31 0.82 4.97
C PRO A 51 7.53 1.66 5.99
N VAL A 52 6.32 1.20 6.32
CA VAL A 52 5.54 1.75 7.43
C VAL A 52 5.98 1.07 8.72
N ASN A 53 6.25 1.84 9.77
CA ASN A 53 6.63 1.32 11.09
C ASN A 53 5.42 0.98 11.97
N GLN A 54 4.20 1.02 11.40
CA GLN A 54 2.94 0.82 12.09
C GLN A 54 2.23 -0.40 11.49
N ASP A 55 1.63 -1.23 12.34
CA ASP A 55 0.72 -2.27 11.89
C ASP A 55 -0.48 -1.63 11.17
N CYS A 56 -0.67 -1.94 9.88
CA CYS A 56 -1.88 -1.56 9.14
C CYS A 56 -2.55 -2.81 8.55
N HIS A 57 -3.89 -2.80 8.58
CA HIS A 57 -4.72 -3.89 8.06
C HIS A 57 -5.15 -3.69 6.60
N CYS A 58 -4.72 -2.59 5.99
CA CYS A 58 -5.13 -2.15 4.67
C CYS A 58 -4.77 -3.20 3.59
N VAL A 59 -3.53 -3.71 3.61
CA VAL A 59 -3.12 -4.82 2.72
C VAL A 59 -3.89 -6.10 3.03
N ARG A 60 -4.05 -6.45 4.32
CA ARG A 60 -4.74 -7.66 4.75
C ARG A 60 -6.19 -7.70 4.24
N ASP A 61 -6.92 -6.61 4.42
CA ASP A 61 -8.32 -6.53 4.02
C ASP A 61 -8.49 -6.36 2.51
N ALA A 62 -7.53 -5.71 1.84
CA ALA A 62 -7.51 -5.66 0.37
C ALA A 62 -7.30 -7.05 -0.25
N LEU A 63 -6.40 -7.86 0.34
CA LEU A 63 -6.21 -9.26 -0.08
C LEU A 63 -7.47 -10.09 0.16
N LYS A 64 -8.12 -9.97 1.32
CA LYS A 64 -9.41 -10.64 1.59
C LYS A 64 -10.48 -10.26 0.56
N LYS A 65 -10.63 -8.98 0.25
CA LYS A 65 -11.59 -8.48 -0.75
C LYS A 65 -11.32 -9.07 -2.14
N LYS A 66 -10.04 -9.25 -2.50
CA LYS A 66 -9.64 -9.80 -3.80
C LYS A 66 -9.78 -11.34 -3.88
N SER A 67 -9.64 -12.04 -2.75
CA SER A 67 -9.78 -13.50 -2.66
C SER A 67 -11.22 -13.98 -2.44
N GLY A 68 -12.15 -13.09 -2.10
CA GLY A 68 -13.57 -13.41 -1.90
C GLY A 68 -14.47 -13.15 -3.10
N ALA A 69 -13.93 -13.18 -4.34
CA ALA A 69 -14.68 -13.07 -5.59
C ALA A 69 -14.76 -14.43 -6.30
#